data_AF-G7GG72-F1
#
_entry.id   AF-G7GG72-F1
#
_cell.length_a   1.000
_cell.length_b   1.000
_cell.length_c   1.000
_cell.angle_alpha   90.00
_cell.angle_beta   90.00
_cell.angle_gamma   90.00
#
_symmetry.space_group_name_H-M   'P 1'
#
loop_
_entity.id
_entity.type
_entity.pdbx_description
1 polymer ?
#
loop_
_entity_poly.entity_id
_entity_poly.type
_entity_poly.pdbx_seq_one_letter_code
_entity_poly.pdbx_strand_id
1 'polypeptide(L)'
;MTRVKQDEQRVIKIGCASGFWGDTNTAAFQLVHLSDIDYLVFDYLSEITMSIMTKAMMTDPNYGYALDFVSRVMSPLLNKIAEKK
;
A
#
# COMPACT_ATOMS: atom_id res chain seq x y z
N MET A 1 33.45 -18.83 -28.36
CA MET A 1 32.65 -19.65 -27.43
C MET A 1 32.12 -18.73 -26.34
N THR A 2 31.04 -18.03 -26.63
CA THR A 2 30.51 -16.93 -25.79
C THR A 2 29.55 -17.53 -24.78
N ARG A 3 29.94 -17.54 -23.51
CA ARG A 3 29.15 -18.11 -22.41
C ARG A 3 27.97 -17.18 -22.16
N VAL A 4 26.77 -17.59 -22.56
CA VAL A 4 25.52 -16.96 -22.17
C VAL A 4 25.43 -17.04 -20.65
N LYS A 5 25.40 -15.90 -19.95
CA LYS A 5 25.08 -15.85 -18.52
C LYS A 5 23.65 -16.38 -18.38
N GLN A 6 23.47 -17.47 -17.66
CA GLN A 6 22.15 -17.85 -17.14
C GLN A 6 21.63 -16.66 -16.34
N ASP A 7 20.54 -16.05 -16.77
CA ASP A 7 19.68 -15.32 -15.85
C ASP A 7 19.19 -16.36 -14.85
N GLU A 8 19.82 -16.39 -13.67
CA GLU A 8 19.25 -17.09 -12.52
C GLU A 8 17.83 -16.54 -12.35
N GLN A 9 16.82 -17.41 -12.39
CA GLN A 9 15.43 -17.00 -12.19
C GLN A 9 15.31 -16.29 -10.83
N ARG A 10 15.39 -14.96 -10.83
CA ARG A 10 15.28 -14.15 -9.63
C ARG A 10 13.89 -14.36 -9.04
N VAL A 11 13.81 -14.98 -7.87
CA VAL A 11 12.56 -15.10 -7.12
C VAL A 11 12.17 -13.71 -6.62
N ILE A 12 10.99 -13.23 -7.01
CA ILE A 12 10.42 -11.94 -6.61
C ILE A 12 9.33 -12.18 -5.57
N LYS A 13 9.43 -11.49 -4.42
CA LYS A 13 8.46 -11.56 -3.33
C LYS A 13 7.55 -10.34 -3.35
N ILE A 14 6.26 -10.54 -3.56
CA ILE A 14 5.27 -9.47 -3.59
C ILE A 14 4.43 -9.56 -2.31
N GLY A 15 4.43 -8.49 -1.52
CA GLY A 15 3.54 -8.34 -0.38
C GLY A 15 2.28 -7.59 -0.79
N CYS A 16 1.12 -8.21 -0.62
CA CYS A 16 -0.18 -7.59 -0.93
C CYS A 16 -0.90 -7.21 0.37
N ALA A 17 -1.15 -5.93 0.57
CA ALA A 17 -2.05 -5.40 1.59
C ALA A 17 -3.39 -5.02 0.95
N SER A 18 -4.46 -5.12 1.74
CA SER A 18 -5.77 -4.56 1.40
C SER A 18 -6.38 -3.93 2.64
N GLY A 19 -7.23 -2.94 2.44
CA GLY A 19 -7.89 -2.20 3.52
C GLY A 19 -8.90 -1.21 2.98
N PHE A 20 -9.65 -0.61 3.89
CA PHE A 20 -10.65 0.39 3.56
C PHE A 20 -10.68 1.51 4.60
N TRP A 21 -11.47 2.55 4.33
CA TRP A 21 -11.58 3.70 5.20
C TRP A 21 -12.25 3.32 6.53
N GLY A 22 -11.51 3.51 7.63
CA GLY A 22 -11.93 3.08 8.98
C GLY A 22 -11.49 1.66 9.37
N ASP A 23 -10.75 0.95 8.51
CA ASP A 23 -10.09 -0.32 8.87
C ASP A 23 -8.79 -0.07 9.67
N THR A 24 -8.21 -1.14 10.19
CA THR A 24 -6.87 -1.17 10.77
C THR A 24 -5.78 -0.90 9.74
N ASN A 25 -4.86 0.00 10.10
CA ASN A 25 -3.74 0.44 9.25
C ASN A 25 -2.48 -0.45 9.37
N THR A 26 -2.60 -1.64 9.95
CA THR A 26 -1.46 -2.46 10.38
C THR A 26 -0.90 -3.38 9.31
N ALA A 27 -1.69 -3.76 8.29
CA ALA A 27 -1.28 -4.74 7.29
C ALA A 27 -0.03 -4.29 6.49
N ALA A 28 -0.05 -3.09 5.93
CA ALA A 28 1.11 -2.54 5.21
C ALA A 28 2.31 -2.34 6.14
N PHE A 29 2.08 -1.92 7.39
CA PHE A 29 3.14 -1.80 8.39
C PHE A 29 3.84 -3.14 8.64
N GLN A 30 3.07 -4.22 8.83
CA GLN A 30 3.60 -5.56 9.06
C GLN A 30 4.41 -6.06 7.86
N LEU A 31 3.93 -5.84 6.64
CA LEU A 31 4.66 -6.23 5.43
C LEU A 31 5.98 -5.47 5.27
N VAL A 32 5.99 -4.16 5.55
CA VAL A 32 7.21 -3.32 5.42
C VAL A 32 8.24 -3.61 6.51
N HIS A 33 7.80 -3.92 7.74
CA HIS A 33 8.71 -4.05 8.89
C HIS A 33 9.06 -5.50 9.25
N LEU A 34 8.16 -6.45 9.00
CA LEU A 34 8.26 -7.82 9.51
C LEU A 34 8.45 -8.85 8.40
N SER A 35 8.39 -8.44 7.12
CA SER A 35 8.53 -9.35 5.98
C SER A 35 9.66 -8.89 5.06
N ASP A 36 10.28 -9.84 4.37
CA ASP A 36 11.21 -9.55 3.30
C ASP A 36 10.50 -9.61 1.94
N ILE A 37 10.01 -8.46 1.48
CA ILE A 37 9.32 -8.30 0.18
C ILE A 37 10.12 -7.37 -0.74
N ASP A 38 10.08 -7.63 -2.05
CA ASP A 38 10.64 -6.74 -3.08
C ASP A 38 9.65 -5.64 -3.47
N TYR A 39 8.35 -5.97 -3.49
CA TYR A 39 7.29 -5.04 -3.88
C TYR A 39 6.14 -5.07 -2.86
N LEU A 40 5.65 -3.88 -2.52
CA LEU A 40 4.41 -3.71 -1.77
C LEU A 40 3.29 -3.30 -2.74
N VAL A 41 2.22 -4.08 -2.77
CA VAL A 41 0.97 -3.75 -3.45
C VAL A 41 -0.07 -3.46 -2.39
N PHE A 42 -0.85 -2.40 -2.56
CA PHE A 42 -1.91 -2.05 -1.62
C PHE A 42 -3.17 -1.65 -2.35
N ASP A 43 -4.23 -2.44 -2.18
CA ASP A 43 -5.59 -2.06 -2.54
C ASP A 43 -6.31 -1.37 -1.37
N TYR A 44 -6.63 -0.08 -1.53
CA TYR A 44 -7.27 0.75 -0.49
C TYR A 44 -8.68 1.22 -0.87
N LEU A 45 -9.23 0.75 -1.99
CA LEU A 45 -10.53 1.19 -2.50
C LEU A 45 -11.56 0.08 -2.34
N SER A 46 -12.41 0.19 -1.31
CA SER A 46 -13.59 -0.65 -1.18
C SER A 46 -14.86 0.11 -1.56
N GLU A 47 -15.89 -0.62 -1.97
CA GLU A 47 -17.24 -0.11 -2.18
C GLU A 47 -17.77 0.65 -0.95
N ILE A 48 -17.39 0.18 0.25
CA ILE A 48 -17.73 0.82 1.52
C ILE A 48 -17.00 2.17 1.67
N THR A 49 -15.70 2.23 1.37
CA THR A 49 -14.94 3.50 1.37
C THR A 49 -15.62 4.54 0.48
N MET A 50 -16.00 4.15 -0.75
CA MET A 50 -16.66 5.06 -1.68
C MET A 50 -18.01 5.55 -1.20
N SER A 51 -18.83 4.67 -0.60
CA SER A 51 -20.13 5.05 -0.06
C SER A 51 -19.99 6.08 1.07
N ILE A 52 -18.98 5.91 1.93
CA ILE A 52 -18.74 6.83 3.02
C ILE A 52 -18.18 8.17 2.53
N MET A 53 -17.20 8.16 1.62
CA MET A 53 -16.67 9.39 1.02
C MET A 53 -17.75 10.16 0.24
N THR A 54 -18.65 9.45 -0.45
CA THR A 54 -19.79 10.07 -1.13
C THR A 54 -20.70 10.79 -0.14
N LYS A 55 -21.02 10.16 1.00
CA LYS A 55 -21.81 10.79 2.06
C LYS A 55 -21.09 12.00 2.69
N ALA A 56 -19.78 11.91 2.90
CA ALA A 56 -18.98 13.02 3.41
C ALA A 56 -18.95 14.20 2.41
N MET A 57 -18.78 13.90 1.12
CA MET A 57 -18.79 14.89 0.04
C MET A 57 -20.13 15.62 -0.09
N MET A 58 -21.26 14.95 0.19
CA MET A 58 -22.58 15.59 0.24
C MET A 58 -22.69 16.64 1.36
N THR A 59 -21.89 16.53 2.41
CA THR A 59 -21.87 17.49 3.53
C THR A 59 -20.87 18.62 3.26
N ASP A 60 -19.68 18.28 2.77
CA ASP A 60 -18.65 19.23 2.38
C ASP A 60 -17.93 18.71 1.11
N PRO A 61 -17.96 19.48 0.00
CA PRO A 61 -17.32 19.09 -1.27
C PRO A 61 -15.83 18.72 -1.16
N ASN A 62 -15.12 19.16 -0.11
CA ASN A 62 -13.71 18.86 0.10
C ASN A 62 -13.46 17.49 0.75
N TYR A 63 -14.49 16.76 1.18
CA TYR A 63 -14.33 15.47 1.89
C TYR A 63 -14.58 14.23 1.00
N GLY A 64 -14.34 14.36 -0.31
CA GLY A 64 -14.49 13.27 -1.29
C GLY A 64 -13.34 12.25 -1.36
N TYR A 65 -12.41 12.25 -0.40
CA TYR A 65 -11.22 11.40 -0.42
C TYR A 65 -10.78 10.92 0.97
N ALA A 66 -10.03 9.81 1.01
CA ALA A 66 -9.53 9.20 2.25
C ALA A 66 -8.31 9.97 2.80
N LEU A 67 -8.57 10.94 3.69
CA LEU A 67 -7.57 11.81 4.32
C LEU A 67 -6.51 11.05 5.15
N ASP A 68 -6.92 9.94 5.76
CA ASP A 68 -6.09 9.11 6.64
C ASP A 68 -5.18 8.16 5.89
N PHE A 69 -5.50 7.77 4.65
CA PHE A 69 -4.63 6.92 3.84
C PHE A 69 -3.23 7.53 3.70
N VAL A 70 -3.13 8.78 3.25
CA VAL A 70 -1.83 9.43 3.07
C VAL A 70 -1.15 9.66 4.42
N SER A 71 -1.88 10.23 5.37
CA SER A 71 -1.31 10.72 6.63
C SER A 71 -1.02 9.61 7.66
N ARG A 72 -1.81 8.54 7.70
CA ARG A 72 -1.75 7.50 8.75
C ARG A 72 -1.29 6.15 8.22
N VAL A 73 -1.49 5.87 6.94
CA VAL A 73 -1.10 4.58 6.33
C VAL A 73 0.23 4.71 5.63
N MET A 74 0.34 5.58 4.62
CA MET A 74 1.52 5.61 3.75
C MET A 74 2.66 6.44 4.33
N SER A 75 2.39 7.65 4.82
CA SER A 75 3.44 8.58 5.31
C SER A 75 4.38 7.94 6.33
N PRO A 76 3.92 7.17 7.34
CA PRO A 76 4.81 6.50 8.30
C PRO A 76 5.73 5.44 7.68
N LEU A 77 5.38 4.87 6.52
CA LEU A 77 6.12 3.79 5.88
C LEU A 77 7.17 4.31 4.88
N LEU A 78 7.05 5.55 4.40
CA LEU A 78 7.84 6.09 3.29
C LEU A 78 9.35 6.03 3.55
N ASN A 79 9.80 6.45 4.73
CA ASN A 79 11.23 6.42 5.08
C ASN A 79 11.79 5.00 5.00
N LYS A 80 11.04 4.02 5.53
CA LYS A 80 11.47 2.63 5.54
C LYS A 80 11.47 2.00 4.14
N ILE A 81 10.47 2.32 3.33
CA ILE A 81 10.39 1.88 1.94
C ILE A 81 11.57 2.46 1.13
N ALA A 82 11.92 3.74 1.35
CA ALA A 82 13.02 4.39 0.64
C ALA A 82 14.41 3.83 0.98
N GLU A 83 14.57 3.18 2.14
CA GLU A 83 15.81 2.48 2.51
C GLU A 83 16.04 1.21 1.69
N LYS A 84 14.97 0.55 1.20
CA LYS A 84 15.09 -0.62 0.30
C LYS A 84 15.37 -0.12 -1.12
N LYS A 85 16.65 -0.21 -1.54
CA LYS A 85 17.11 0.02 -2.92
C LYS A 85 17.08 -1.26 -3.75
#